data_AF-A0A7S2B7L7-F1
#
_entry.id   AF-A0A7S2B7L7-F1
#
_cell.length_a   1.000
_cell.length_b   1.000
_cell.length_c   1.000
_cell.angle_alpha   90.00
_cell.angle_beta   90.00
_cell.angle_gamma   90.00
#
_symmetry.space_group_name_H-M   'P 1'
#
loop_
_entity.id
_entity.type
_entity.pdbx_description
1 polymer ?
#
loop_
_entity_poly.entity_id
_entity_poly.type
_entity_poly.pdbx_seq_one_letter_code
_entity_poly.pdbx_strand_id
1 'polypeptide(L)'
;EFSNVISMILPTLLCIWFTSSQSVTSSVSIACFSIYIHLPWSAMYHLQMGIMQEKVCNVNNLLRVLDQSFLLNASFMFAFALSGSMWYGVVVFFVSYNYIFWLWVDFDNERRKLKPDPSRGGFPGRIQNIGTTIILYLGPMFCRGDYENGLRALMCFLIMGWLFITYPFKGWSHPLFHIALVPYTLVLLNSCNIVDVHSTLPLTSVYLYFVDGCAGSGCLASSVVLQDRLLVLLLVTLCIRHKLIVYET
;
A
#
# COMPACT_ATOMS: atom_id res chain seq x y z
N GLU A 1 -4.89 10.90 20.05
CA GLU A 1 -5.40 9.53 20.24
C GLU A 1 -6.90 9.37 19.98
N PHE A 2 -7.83 9.79 20.83
CA PHE A 2 -9.28 9.61 20.57
C PHE A 2 -9.74 10.21 19.23
N SER A 3 -9.25 11.41 18.88
CA SER A 3 -9.52 12.01 17.57
C SER A 3 -8.99 11.16 16.41
N ASN A 4 -7.88 10.42 16.58
CA ASN A 4 -7.38 9.48 15.57
C ASN A 4 -8.41 8.37 15.34
N VAL A 5 -8.91 7.75 16.43
CA VAL A 5 -9.92 6.69 16.39
C VAL A 5 -11.16 7.15 15.61
N ILE A 6 -11.69 8.33 15.94
CA ILE A 6 -12.87 8.88 15.26
C ILE A 6 -12.59 9.15 13.78
N SER A 7 -11.46 9.77 13.46
CA SER A 7 -11.09 10.10 12.08
C SER A 7 -10.88 8.88 11.18
N MET A 8 -10.50 7.73 11.75
CA MET A 8 -10.36 6.47 11.01
C MET A 8 -11.69 5.84 10.58
N ILE A 9 -12.83 6.31 11.10
CA ILE A 9 -14.14 5.82 10.65
C ILE A 9 -14.45 6.35 9.24
N LEU A 10 -13.92 7.53 8.88
CA LEU A 10 -14.31 8.24 7.67
C LEU A 10 -13.95 7.49 6.36
N PRO A 11 -12.75 6.90 6.18
CA PRO A 11 -12.48 6.13 4.97
C PRO A 11 -13.35 4.88 4.84
N THR A 12 -13.71 4.24 5.96
CA THR A 12 -14.65 3.10 5.97
C THR A 12 -16.05 3.54 5.50
N LEU A 13 -16.56 4.66 6.03
CA LEU A 13 -17.85 5.22 5.59
C LEU A 13 -17.84 5.59 4.11
N LEU A 14 -16.73 6.13 3.62
CA LEU A 14 -16.56 6.41 2.20
C LEU A 14 -16.64 5.13 1.35
N CYS A 15 -16.01 4.04 1.77
CA CYS A 15 -16.10 2.76 1.07
C CYS A 15 -17.53 2.21 1.02
N ILE A 16 -18.28 2.33 2.12
CA ILE A 16 -19.70 1.93 2.18
C ILE A 16 -20.52 2.79 1.22
N TRP A 17 -20.35 4.12 1.27
CA TRP A 17 -21.04 5.03 0.36
C TRP A 17 -20.74 4.70 -1.10
N PHE A 18 -19.46 4.56 -1.46
CA PHE A 18 -19.00 4.30 -2.83
C PHE A 18 -19.54 2.98 -3.39
N THR A 19 -19.57 1.92 -2.58
CA THR A 19 -20.09 0.61 -3.00
C THR A 19 -21.62 0.56 -3.03
N SER A 20 -22.30 1.44 -2.29
CA SER A 20 -23.76 1.55 -2.31
C SER A 20 -24.31 2.45 -3.42
N SER A 21 -23.50 3.38 -3.94
CA SER A 21 -23.95 4.41 -4.90
C SER A 21 -23.85 3.99 -6.36
N GLN A 22 -23.11 2.92 -6.68
CA GLN A 22 -22.88 2.46 -8.04
C GLN A 22 -22.50 0.97 -8.08
N SER A 23 -22.59 0.35 -9.26
CA SER A 23 -21.96 -0.95 -9.49
C SER A 23 -20.44 -0.83 -9.39
N VAL A 24 -19.82 -1.80 -8.72
CA VAL A 24 -18.38 -1.79 -8.45
C VAL A 24 -17.72 -3.02 -9.03
N THR A 25 -16.47 -2.86 -9.49
CA THR A 25 -15.65 -3.99 -9.95
C THR A 25 -15.11 -4.81 -8.79
N SER A 26 -14.63 -6.03 -9.07
CA SER A 26 -13.94 -6.86 -8.07
C SER A 26 -12.71 -6.17 -7.47
N SER A 27 -12.01 -5.33 -8.26
CA SER A 27 -10.88 -4.53 -7.80
C SER A 27 -11.28 -3.57 -6.68
N VAL A 28 -12.41 -2.87 -6.84
CA VAL A 28 -12.96 -1.98 -5.81
C VAL A 28 -13.31 -2.78 -4.56
N SER A 29 -13.92 -3.96 -4.70
CA SER A 29 -14.23 -4.82 -3.54
C SER A 29 -12.97 -5.24 -2.77
N ILE A 30 -11.88 -5.62 -3.46
CA ILE A 30 -10.59 -5.95 -2.84
C ILE A 30 -10.01 -4.71 -2.11
N ALA A 31 -10.08 -3.54 -2.74
CA ALA A 31 -9.60 -2.29 -2.17
C ALA A 31 -10.38 -1.91 -0.90
N CYS A 32 -11.71 -1.97 -0.93
CA CYS A 32 -12.57 -1.73 0.24
C CYS A 32 -12.30 -2.74 1.35
N PHE A 33 -12.16 -4.03 1.01
CA PHE A 33 -11.83 -5.06 2.00
C PHE A 33 -10.50 -4.78 2.70
N SER A 34 -9.49 -4.30 1.96
CA SER A 34 -8.20 -3.92 2.53
C SER A 34 -8.30 -2.82 3.60
N ILE A 35 -9.20 -1.85 3.39
CA ILE A 35 -9.51 -0.78 4.35
C ILE A 35 -10.24 -1.37 5.57
N TYR A 36 -11.24 -2.22 5.33
CA TYR A 36 -12.03 -2.84 6.40
C TYR A 36 -11.21 -3.71 7.33
N ILE A 37 -10.18 -4.39 6.83
CA ILE A 37 -9.30 -5.20 7.67
C ILE A 37 -8.23 -4.37 8.38
N HIS A 38 -7.73 -3.28 7.81
CA HIS A 38 -6.64 -2.50 8.41
C HIS A 38 -7.12 -1.51 9.48
N LEU A 39 -8.10 -0.67 9.15
CA LEU A 39 -8.49 0.44 10.02
C LEU A 39 -8.96 0.02 11.42
N PRO A 40 -9.61 -1.15 11.65
CA PRO A 40 -9.92 -1.59 12.99
C PRO A 40 -8.68 -1.77 13.88
N TRP A 41 -7.59 -2.37 13.37
CA TRP A 41 -6.35 -2.53 14.15
C TRP A 41 -5.68 -1.20 14.46
N SER A 42 -5.70 -0.30 13.50
CA SER A 42 -5.21 1.07 13.66
C SER A 42 -6.00 1.82 14.74
N ALA A 43 -7.33 1.73 14.70
CA ALA A 43 -8.22 2.33 15.69
C ALA A 43 -8.01 1.74 17.09
N MET A 44 -7.88 0.41 17.19
CA MET A 44 -7.60 -0.26 18.46
C MET A 44 -6.26 0.18 19.06
N TYR A 45 -5.20 0.31 18.24
CA TYR A 45 -3.92 0.82 18.69
C TYR A 45 -4.04 2.25 19.25
N HIS A 46 -4.67 3.17 18.52
CA HIS A 46 -4.86 4.54 19.01
C HIS A 46 -5.77 4.64 20.22
N LEU A 47 -6.79 3.79 20.33
CA LEU A 47 -7.64 3.70 21.51
C LEU A 47 -6.82 3.28 22.74
N GLN A 48 -5.98 2.24 22.60
CA GLN A 48 -5.08 1.81 23.67
C GLN A 48 -4.14 2.95 24.10
N MET A 49 -3.53 3.65 23.14
CA MET A 49 -2.64 4.77 23.45
C MET A 49 -3.37 5.93 24.15
N GLY A 50 -4.62 6.18 23.77
CA GLY A 50 -5.46 7.19 24.43
C GLY A 50 -5.85 6.84 25.86
N ILE A 51 -6.09 5.56 26.14
CA ILE A 51 -6.42 5.05 27.48
C ILE A 51 -5.19 5.03 28.38
N MET A 52 -4.06 4.50 27.90
CA MET A 52 -2.86 4.34 28.72
C MET A 52 -2.15 5.67 29.00
N GLN A 53 -2.20 6.64 28.07
CA GLN A 53 -1.47 7.92 28.16
C GLN A 53 0.06 7.81 28.37
N GLU A 54 0.62 6.62 28.23
CA GLU A 54 2.05 6.35 28.42
C GLU A 54 2.83 6.38 27.10
N LYS A 55 4.11 6.76 27.16
CA LYS A 55 5.04 6.60 26.05
C LYS A 55 5.41 5.13 25.91
N VAL A 56 4.69 4.40 25.08
CA VAL A 56 4.99 2.99 24.78
C VAL A 56 6.10 2.90 23.73
N CYS A 57 7.08 2.02 23.93
CA CYS A 57 8.12 1.74 22.93
C CYS A 57 7.46 1.36 21.61
N ASN A 58 7.98 1.92 20.52
CA ASN A 58 7.45 1.80 19.17
C ASN A 58 7.33 0.35 18.66
N VAL A 59 8.13 -0.57 19.19
CA VAL A 59 8.21 -1.96 18.74
C VAL A 59 7.80 -2.94 19.85
N ASN A 60 7.47 -2.48 21.05
CA ASN A 60 7.00 -3.34 22.15
C ASN A 60 5.46 -3.28 22.35
N ASN A 61 4.74 -2.73 21.38
CA ASN A 61 3.28 -2.66 21.41
C ASN A 61 2.69 -3.63 20.38
N LEU A 62 1.99 -4.66 20.85
CA LEU A 62 1.35 -5.66 19.99
C LEU A 62 0.33 -5.04 19.02
N LEU A 63 -0.54 -4.13 19.49
CA LEU A 63 -1.53 -3.48 18.63
C LEU A 63 -0.89 -2.61 17.56
N ARG A 64 0.27 -2.02 17.86
CA ARG A 64 1.06 -1.28 16.87
C ARG A 64 1.66 -2.18 15.80
N VAL A 65 2.18 -3.34 16.20
CA VAL A 65 2.72 -4.33 15.26
C VAL A 65 1.60 -4.86 14.36
N LEU A 66 0.42 -5.09 14.92
CA LEU A 66 -0.77 -5.48 14.16
C LEU A 66 -1.22 -4.36 13.20
N ASP A 67 -1.37 -3.11 13.65
CA ASP A 67 -1.67 -1.96 12.79
C ASP A 67 -0.72 -1.89 11.58
N GLN A 68 0.59 -1.96 11.82
CA GLN A 68 1.58 -1.94 10.74
C GLN A 68 1.54 -3.19 9.83
N SER A 69 1.28 -4.37 10.40
CA SER A 69 1.15 -5.60 9.60
C SER A 69 -0.04 -5.52 8.67
N PHE A 70 -1.19 -5.05 9.17
CA PHE A 70 -2.39 -4.89 8.37
C PHE A 70 -2.29 -3.71 7.39
N LEU A 71 -1.52 -2.66 7.69
CA LEU A 71 -1.17 -1.61 6.73
C LEU A 71 -0.38 -2.16 5.53
N LEU A 72 0.61 -3.02 5.78
CA LEU A 72 1.40 -3.67 4.73
C LEU A 72 0.57 -4.67 3.92
N ASN A 73 -0.32 -5.41 4.59
CA ASN A 73 -1.29 -6.27 3.93
C ASN A 73 -2.24 -5.45 3.04
N ALA A 74 -2.76 -4.33 3.55
CA ALA A 74 -3.61 -3.44 2.77
C ALA A 74 -2.88 -2.87 1.55
N SER A 75 -1.61 -2.48 1.71
CA SER A 75 -0.76 -2.01 0.61
C SER A 75 -0.60 -3.05 -0.50
N PHE A 76 -0.43 -4.33 -0.14
CA PHE A 76 -0.41 -5.43 -1.11
C PHE A 76 -1.77 -5.57 -1.83
N MET A 77 -2.87 -5.53 -1.08
CA MET A 77 -4.21 -5.66 -1.67
C MET A 77 -4.53 -4.50 -2.61
N PHE A 78 -4.12 -3.27 -2.27
CA PHE A 78 -4.21 -2.12 -3.17
C PHE A 78 -3.33 -2.30 -4.41
N ALA A 79 -2.10 -2.79 -4.27
CA ALA A 79 -1.24 -3.07 -5.42
C ALA A 79 -1.88 -4.07 -6.38
N PHE A 80 -2.49 -5.13 -5.84
CA PHE A 80 -3.20 -6.12 -6.64
C PHE A 80 -4.47 -5.53 -7.29
N ALA A 81 -5.31 -4.84 -6.52
CA ALA A 81 -6.54 -4.21 -7.01
C ALA A 81 -6.27 -3.15 -8.09
N LEU A 82 -5.27 -2.29 -7.88
CA LEU A 82 -4.89 -1.26 -8.83
C LEU A 82 -4.21 -1.85 -10.06
N SER A 83 -3.46 -2.94 -9.96
CA SER A 83 -2.81 -3.53 -11.15
C SER A 83 -3.72 -4.45 -11.96
N GLY A 84 -4.71 -5.10 -11.33
CA GLY A 84 -5.47 -6.19 -11.94
C GLY A 84 -4.61 -7.42 -12.29
N SER A 85 -3.33 -7.44 -11.92
CA SER A 85 -2.36 -8.47 -12.33
C SER A 85 -1.98 -9.37 -11.16
N MET A 86 -2.32 -10.66 -11.26
CA MET A 86 -2.00 -11.65 -10.22
C MET A 86 -0.49 -11.74 -9.97
N TRP A 87 0.32 -11.71 -11.01
CA TRP A 87 1.79 -11.77 -10.88
C TRP A 87 2.35 -10.56 -10.15
N TYR A 88 1.82 -9.37 -10.45
CA TYR A 88 2.19 -8.15 -9.72
C TYR A 88 1.80 -8.28 -8.24
N GLY A 89 0.58 -8.75 -7.97
CA GLY A 89 0.11 -9.04 -6.62
C GLY A 89 1.02 -10.01 -5.86
N VAL A 90 1.44 -11.12 -6.48
CA VAL A 90 2.36 -12.12 -5.89
C VAL A 90 3.70 -11.50 -5.54
N VAL A 91 4.26 -10.67 -6.42
CA VAL A 91 5.52 -9.98 -6.15
C VAL A 91 5.40 -9.04 -4.95
N VAL A 92 4.38 -8.19 -4.94
CA VAL A 92 4.16 -7.23 -3.84
C VAL A 92 3.82 -7.96 -2.55
N PHE A 93 3.12 -9.10 -2.62
CA PHE A 93 2.88 -9.98 -1.48
C PHE A 93 4.20 -10.40 -0.82
N PHE A 94 5.16 -10.93 -1.58
CA PHE A 94 6.45 -11.33 -1.00
C PHE A 94 7.22 -10.16 -0.40
N VAL A 95 7.20 -8.98 -1.04
CA VAL A 95 7.84 -7.77 -0.51
C VAL A 95 7.20 -7.35 0.82
N SER A 96 5.86 -7.22 0.85
CA SER A 96 5.12 -6.83 2.05
C SER A 96 5.26 -7.85 3.17
N TYR A 97 5.16 -9.15 2.89
CA TYR A 97 5.23 -10.20 3.91
C TYR A 97 6.65 -10.41 4.44
N ASN A 98 7.68 -10.18 3.63
CA ASN A 98 9.06 -10.09 4.15
C ASN A 98 9.17 -8.96 5.19
N TYR A 99 8.55 -7.80 4.95
CA TYR A 99 8.55 -6.70 5.92
C TYR A 99 7.76 -7.03 7.19
N ILE A 100 6.59 -7.66 7.04
CA ILE A 100 5.80 -8.15 8.17
C ILE A 100 6.65 -9.13 9.00
N PHE A 101 7.29 -10.11 8.37
CA PHE A 101 8.15 -11.08 9.04
C PHE A 101 9.22 -10.38 9.90
N TRP A 102 9.97 -9.44 9.31
CA TRP A 102 11.01 -8.73 10.05
C TRP A 102 10.46 -7.83 11.17
N LEU A 103 9.29 -7.23 10.97
CA LEU A 103 8.61 -6.47 12.02
C LEU A 103 8.29 -7.36 13.24
N TRP A 104 7.83 -8.59 13.02
CA TRP A 104 7.55 -9.54 14.09
C TRP A 104 8.83 -10.08 14.76
N VAL A 105 9.91 -10.28 14.00
CA VAL A 105 11.22 -10.61 14.57
C VAL A 105 11.72 -9.50 15.49
N ASP A 106 11.60 -8.24 15.07
CA ASP A 106 12.01 -7.10 15.91
C ASP A 106 11.11 -6.95 17.16
N PHE A 107 9.81 -7.25 17.05
CA PHE A 107 8.89 -7.31 18.19
C PHE A 107 9.31 -8.38 19.22
N ASP A 108 9.63 -9.60 18.77
CA ASP A 108 10.08 -10.68 19.66
C ASP A 108 11.46 -10.37 20.27
N ASN A 109 12.39 -9.80 19.51
CA ASN A 109 13.68 -9.36 20.00
C ASN A 109 13.54 -8.35 21.14
N GLU A 110 12.73 -7.30 20.96
CA GLU A 110 12.46 -6.30 21.99
C GLU A 110 11.85 -6.92 23.25
N ARG A 111 10.89 -7.87 23.11
CA ARG A 111 10.33 -8.60 24.26
C ARG A 111 11.36 -9.43 25.02
N ARG A 112 12.38 -9.93 24.33
CA ARG A 112 13.53 -10.65 24.91
C ARG A 112 14.66 -9.74 25.38
N LYS A 113 14.48 -8.41 25.32
CA LYS A 113 15.52 -7.40 25.62
C LYS A 113 16.74 -7.49 24.70
N LEU A 114 16.55 -8.00 23.49
CA LEU A 114 17.54 -7.98 22.41
C LEU A 114 17.36 -6.70 21.59
N LYS A 115 18.46 -6.16 21.06
CA LYS A 115 18.46 -4.94 20.26
C LYS A 115 17.85 -5.21 18.87
N PRO A 116 16.77 -4.53 18.45
CA PRO A 116 16.19 -4.68 17.13
C PRO A 116 17.09 -4.03 16.07
N ASP A 117 16.97 -4.50 14.83
CA ASP A 117 17.76 -3.98 13.72
C ASP A 117 17.11 -2.71 13.13
N PRO A 118 17.78 -1.54 13.17
CA PRO A 118 17.22 -0.28 12.66
C PRO A 118 16.97 -0.28 11.15
N SER A 119 17.61 -1.18 10.40
CA SER A 119 17.40 -1.35 8.95
C SER A 119 16.13 -2.14 8.61
N ARG A 120 15.50 -2.78 9.60
CA ARG A 120 14.33 -3.67 9.42
C ARG A 120 13.02 -2.98 9.80
N GLY A 121 12.50 -3.25 11.00
CA GLY A 121 11.24 -2.70 11.53
C GLY A 121 11.42 -1.37 12.26
N GLY A 122 12.66 -1.01 12.63
CA GLY A 122 13.01 0.28 13.21
C GLY A 122 13.07 1.44 12.21
N PHE A 123 13.33 2.65 12.69
CA PHE A 123 13.72 3.77 11.84
C PHE A 123 15.22 3.63 11.51
N PRO A 124 15.67 3.81 10.24
CA PRO A 124 14.91 4.33 9.08
C PRO A 124 14.19 3.26 8.25
N GLY A 125 14.43 1.96 8.47
CA GLY A 125 13.91 0.86 7.64
C GLY A 125 12.39 0.91 7.45
N ARG A 126 11.63 1.26 8.49
CA ARG A 126 10.18 1.45 8.43
C ARG A 126 9.74 2.45 7.36
N ILE A 127 10.40 3.61 7.27
CA ILE A 127 10.02 4.64 6.29
C ILE A 127 10.33 4.15 4.88
N GLN A 128 11.48 3.50 4.69
CA GLN A 128 11.85 2.93 3.40
C GLN A 128 10.85 1.85 2.96
N ASN A 129 10.43 0.98 3.87
CA ASN A 129 9.47 -0.09 3.60
C ASN A 129 8.10 0.48 3.20
N ILE A 130 7.58 1.45 3.97
CA ILE A 130 6.30 2.14 3.66
C ILE A 130 6.39 2.88 2.32
N GLY A 131 7.47 3.64 2.10
CA GLY A 131 7.69 4.34 0.82
C GLY A 131 7.74 3.37 -0.37
N THR A 132 8.40 2.22 -0.20
CA THR A 132 8.47 1.17 -1.22
C THR A 132 7.08 0.64 -1.54
N THR A 133 6.26 0.30 -0.54
CA THR A 133 4.91 -0.23 -0.81
C THR A 133 4.01 0.80 -1.48
N ILE A 134 4.14 2.09 -1.15
CA ILE A 134 3.40 3.18 -1.81
C ILE A 134 3.77 3.29 -3.28
N ILE A 135 5.06 3.28 -3.60
CA ILE A 135 5.52 3.28 -5.00
C ILE A 135 4.95 2.06 -5.72
N LEU A 136 4.97 0.88 -5.08
CA LEU A 136 4.47 -0.35 -5.67
C LEU A 136 2.96 -0.31 -5.91
N TYR A 137 2.11 0.24 -5.04
CA TYR A 137 0.67 0.26 -5.35
C TYR A 137 0.25 1.46 -6.22
N LEU A 138 0.98 2.58 -6.21
CA LEU A 138 0.70 3.71 -7.12
C LEU A 138 1.24 3.49 -8.54
N GLY A 139 2.35 2.78 -8.69
CA GLY A 139 3.00 2.50 -9.97
C GLY A 139 2.05 2.00 -11.07
N PRO A 140 1.17 1.04 -10.80
CA PRO A 140 0.19 0.55 -11.78
C PRO A 140 -0.73 1.61 -12.36
N MET A 141 -1.03 2.70 -11.64
CA MET A 141 -1.85 3.80 -12.15
C MET A 141 -1.12 4.52 -13.29
N PHE A 142 0.17 4.80 -13.11
CA PHE A 142 1.00 5.45 -14.11
C PHE A 142 1.29 4.53 -15.30
N CYS A 143 1.57 3.25 -15.05
CA CYS A 143 1.89 2.28 -16.12
C CYS A 143 0.72 2.08 -17.09
N ARG A 144 -0.53 2.10 -16.58
CA ARG A 144 -1.74 1.96 -17.42
C ARG A 144 -2.23 3.27 -18.06
N GLY A 145 -1.57 4.40 -17.79
CA GLY A 145 -1.99 5.71 -18.31
C GLY A 145 -3.10 6.42 -17.53
N ASP A 146 -3.45 5.96 -16.32
CA ASP A 146 -4.39 6.65 -15.41
C ASP A 146 -3.67 7.79 -14.66
N TYR A 147 -3.11 8.73 -15.43
CA TYR A 147 -2.26 9.81 -14.92
C TYR A 147 -3.03 10.79 -14.04
N GLU A 148 -4.31 11.03 -14.34
CA GLU A 148 -5.12 11.96 -13.57
C GLU A 148 -5.32 11.48 -12.13
N ASN A 149 -5.77 10.23 -11.93
CA ASN A 149 -5.87 9.68 -10.59
C ASN A 149 -4.48 9.49 -9.97
N GLY A 150 -3.47 9.08 -10.75
CA GLY A 150 -2.09 8.93 -10.28
C GLY A 150 -1.53 10.23 -9.67
N LEU A 151 -1.71 11.36 -10.34
CA LEU A 151 -1.28 12.68 -9.87
C LEU A 151 -2.10 13.14 -8.65
N ARG A 152 -3.43 12.96 -8.66
CA ARG A 152 -4.28 13.28 -7.50
C ARG A 152 -3.88 12.46 -6.27
N ALA A 153 -3.62 11.17 -6.45
CA ALA A 153 -3.17 10.28 -5.39
C ALA A 153 -1.80 10.72 -4.84
N LEU A 154 -0.86 11.06 -5.73
CA LEU A 154 0.45 11.58 -5.33
C LEU A 154 0.33 12.88 -4.52
N MET A 155 -0.50 13.83 -4.96
CA MET A 155 -0.72 15.09 -4.24
C MET A 155 -1.34 14.86 -2.85
N CYS A 156 -2.37 14.02 -2.76
CA CYS A 156 -2.94 13.61 -1.46
C CYS A 156 -1.88 12.97 -0.56
N PHE A 157 -1.05 12.07 -1.12
CA PHE A 157 0.02 11.42 -0.39
C PHE A 157 1.07 12.42 0.13
N LEU A 158 1.45 13.43 -0.67
CA LEU A 158 2.38 14.48 -0.25
C LEU A 158 1.82 15.31 0.92
N ILE A 159 0.54 15.68 0.86
CA ILE A 159 -0.14 16.41 1.94
C ILE A 159 -0.18 15.56 3.22
N MET A 160 -0.57 14.30 3.09
CA MET A 160 -0.59 13.34 4.19
C MET A 160 0.81 13.12 4.79
N GLY A 161 1.81 12.92 3.95
CA GLY A 161 3.21 12.78 4.36
C GLY A 161 3.72 14.01 5.09
N TRP A 162 3.37 15.22 4.61
CA TRP A 162 3.69 16.47 5.29
C TRP A 162 3.04 16.56 6.68
N LEU A 163 1.75 16.25 6.80
CA LEU A 163 1.04 16.21 8.09
C LEU A 163 1.68 15.22 9.07
N PHE A 164 2.08 14.05 8.58
CA PHE A 164 2.64 12.98 9.41
C PHE A 164 4.12 13.17 9.77
N ILE A 165 4.93 13.77 8.88
CA ILE A 165 6.38 13.93 9.13
C ILE A 165 6.64 15.21 9.91
N THR A 166 6.03 16.33 9.52
CA THR A 166 6.36 17.64 10.09
C THR A 166 5.52 17.99 11.32
N TYR A 167 4.42 17.27 11.56
CA TYR A 167 3.49 17.53 12.65
C TYR A 167 3.13 19.04 12.80
N PRO A 168 2.68 19.71 11.72
CA PRO A 168 2.55 21.17 11.70
C PRO A 168 1.48 21.68 12.69
N PHE A 169 0.52 20.83 13.05
CA PHE A 169 -0.56 21.11 14.00
C PHE A 169 -0.41 20.33 15.31
N LYS A 170 0.83 19.95 15.67
CA LYS A 170 1.13 19.15 16.88
C LYS A 170 0.25 17.89 16.92
N GLY A 171 -0.40 17.61 18.05
CA GLY A 171 -1.26 16.43 18.23
C GLY A 171 -2.45 16.31 17.26
N TRP A 172 -2.85 17.39 16.59
CA TRP A 172 -3.93 17.38 15.59
C TRP A 172 -3.47 16.95 14.19
N SER A 173 -2.16 16.88 13.94
CA SER A 173 -1.64 16.52 12.61
C SER A 173 -1.99 15.08 12.24
N HIS A 174 -2.00 14.16 13.21
CA HIS A 174 -2.32 12.75 12.98
C HIS A 174 -3.83 12.52 12.70
N PRO A 175 -4.78 13.11 13.45
CA PRO A 175 -6.20 13.07 13.05
C PRO A 175 -6.44 13.69 11.67
N LEU A 176 -5.78 14.81 11.35
CA LEU A 176 -5.89 15.45 10.03
C LEU A 176 -5.32 14.56 8.91
N PHE A 177 -4.24 13.81 9.18
CA PHE A 177 -3.75 12.80 8.25
C PHE A 177 -4.81 11.74 7.93
N HIS A 178 -5.57 11.26 8.93
CA HIS A 178 -6.65 10.31 8.68
C HIS A 178 -7.85 10.94 7.95
N ILE A 179 -8.18 12.20 8.22
CA ILE A 179 -9.19 12.91 7.44
C ILE A 179 -8.75 13.05 5.97
N ALA A 180 -7.47 13.33 5.73
CA ALA A 180 -6.90 13.38 4.39
C ALA A 180 -6.87 12.01 3.68
N LEU A 181 -6.99 10.89 4.41
CA LEU A 181 -7.21 9.57 3.78
C LEU A 181 -8.53 9.48 3.02
N VAL A 182 -9.54 10.31 3.34
CA VAL A 182 -10.85 10.28 2.67
C VAL A 182 -10.72 10.64 1.18
N PRO A 183 -10.26 11.84 0.78
CA PRO A 183 -10.08 12.14 -0.63
C PRO A 183 -9.04 11.22 -1.30
N TYR A 184 -8.01 10.78 -0.56
CA TYR A 184 -7.05 9.82 -1.07
C TYR A 184 -7.70 8.49 -1.46
N THR A 185 -8.50 7.92 -0.55
CA THR A 185 -9.24 6.67 -0.76
C THR A 185 -10.19 6.81 -1.94
N LEU A 186 -10.90 7.93 -2.06
CA LEU A 186 -11.81 8.16 -3.19
C LEU A 186 -11.07 8.08 -4.54
N VAL A 187 -9.88 8.68 -4.64
CA VAL A 187 -9.04 8.60 -5.84
C VAL A 187 -8.60 7.17 -6.12
N LEU A 188 -8.18 6.41 -5.10
CA LEU A 188 -7.80 5.01 -5.27
C LEU A 188 -9.00 4.15 -5.73
N LEU A 189 -10.18 4.34 -5.16
CA LEU A 189 -11.40 3.60 -5.53
C LEU A 189 -11.83 3.93 -6.96
N ASN A 190 -11.79 5.20 -7.39
CA ASN A 190 -12.05 5.59 -8.78
C ASN A 190 -11.08 4.89 -9.74
N SER A 191 -9.81 4.85 -9.38
CA SER A 191 -8.78 4.18 -10.18
C SER A 191 -8.91 2.66 -10.18
N CYS A 192 -9.40 2.04 -9.10
CA CYS A 192 -9.74 0.61 -9.08
C CYS A 192 -10.98 0.30 -9.94
N ASN A 193 -11.94 1.23 -10.02
CA ASN A 193 -13.20 0.98 -10.73
C ASN A 193 -13.05 0.90 -12.26
N ILE A 194 -11.93 1.39 -12.81
CA ILE A 194 -11.57 1.21 -14.22
C ILE A 194 -10.79 -0.09 -14.49
N VAL A 195 -10.45 -0.84 -13.44
CA VAL A 195 -9.72 -2.11 -13.54
C VAL A 195 -10.69 -3.24 -13.21
N ASP A 196 -10.79 -4.23 -14.09
CA ASP A 196 -11.47 -5.47 -13.77
C ASP A 196 -10.45 -6.58 -13.50
N VAL A 197 -10.51 -7.18 -12.31
CA VAL A 197 -9.81 -8.44 -12.02
C VAL A 197 -10.59 -9.58 -12.67
N HIS A 198 -10.70 -9.56 -13.99
CA HIS A 198 -11.14 -10.73 -14.71
C HIS A 198 -10.00 -11.73 -14.75
N SER A 199 -10.36 -13.01 -14.61
CA SER A 199 -9.53 -14.22 -14.60
C SER A 199 -8.74 -14.39 -15.89
N THR A 200 -7.84 -13.46 -16.19
CA THR A 200 -6.85 -13.53 -17.26
C THR A 200 -5.71 -14.44 -16.80
N LEU A 201 -6.05 -15.69 -16.54
CA LEU A 201 -5.21 -16.79 -16.95
C LEU A 201 -5.89 -17.37 -18.19
N PRO A 202 -5.21 -17.28 -19.35
CA PRO A 202 -3.97 -18.01 -19.47
C PRO A 202 -2.80 -17.13 -19.92
N LEU A 203 -1.59 -17.64 -19.67
CA LEU A 203 -0.30 -17.15 -20.19
C LEU A 203 -0.27 -16.87 -21.72
N THR A 204 -1.34 -17.17 -22.46
CA THR A 204 -1.43 -17.11 -23.92
C THR A 204 -2.22 -15.90 -24.46
N SER A 205 -3.09 -15.24 -23.70
CA SER A 205 -3.89 -14.10 -24.24
C SER A 205 -3.17 -12.75 -24.21
N VAL A 206 -2.04 -12.65 -23.52
CA VAL A 206 -1.12 -11.49 -23.65
C VAL A 206 -0.52 -11.41 -25.06
N TYR A 207 -0.53 -12.52 -25.82
CA TYR A 207 -0.13 -12.53 -27.23
C TYR A 207 -1.24 -12.13 -28.22
N LEU A 208 -2.53 -12.09 -27.82
CA LEU A 208 -3.64 -11.95 -28.78
C LEU A 208 -4.25 -10.55 -28.87
N TYR A 209 -4.00 -9.65 -27.91
CA TYR A 209 -4.23 -8.21 -28.14
C TYR A 209 -3.18 -7.58 -29.07
N PHE A 210 -2.20 -8.36 -29.53
CA PHE A 210 -1.14 -7.93 -30.44
C PHE A 210 -1.39 -8.21 -31.92
N VAL A 211 -2.33 -9.10 -32.27
CA VAL A 211 -2.39 -9.66 -33.63
C VAL A 211 -3.56 -9.12 -34.46
N ASP A 212 -4.71 -8.79 -33.87
CA ASP A 212 -5.90 -8.48 -34.68
C ASP A 212 -6.18 -6.98 -34.91
N GLY A 213 -5.34 -6.07 -34.38
CA GLY A 213 -5.54 -4.62 -34.50
C GLY A 213 -4.61 -3.86 -35.46
N CYS A 214 -3.59 -4.50 -36.03
CA CYS A 214 -2.51 -3.80 -36.75
C CYS A 214 -2.08 -4.48 -38.07
N ALA A 215 -3.04 -4.94 -38.87
CA ALA A 215 -2.78 -5.23 -40.28
C ALA A 215 -2.65 -3.95 -41.14
N GLY A 216 -2.82 -2.76 -40.55
CA GLY A 216 -2.63 -1.48 -41.22
C GLY A 216 -1.76 -0.54 -40.38
N SER A 217 -0.53 -0.31 -40.86
CA SER A 217 0.40 0.76 -40.48
C SER A 217 1.02 0.78 -39.07
N GLY A 218 2.32 0.43 -39.00
CA GLY A 218 3.29 1.06 -38.07
C GLY A 218 3.36 0.53 -36.63
N CYS A 219 3.82 -0.70 -36.44
CA CYS A 219 3.90 -1.39 -35.15
C CYS A 219 5.04 -0.86 -34.23
N LEU A 220 4.70 -0.20 -33.12
CA LEU A 220 5.59 0.18 -32.00
C LEU A 220 5.19 -0.46 -30.65
N ALA A 221 4.15 -1.30 -30.64
CA ALA A 221 3.48 -1.73 -29.40
C ALA A 221 4.18 -2.88 -28.65
N SER A 222 5.13 -3.60 -29.28
CA SER A 222 5.77 -4.80 -28.68
C SER A 222 6.72 -4.52 -27.51
N SER A 223 6.96 -3.25 -27.20
CA SER A 223 7.85 -2.81 -26.12
C SER A 223 7.19 -2.78 -24.73
N VAL A 224 5.86 -2.60 -24.65
CA VAL A 224 5.19 -2.24 -23.38
C VAL A 224 5.03 -3.44 -22.44
N VAL A 225 4.65 -4.61 -22.94
CA VAL A 225 4.49 -5.83 -22.10
C VAL A 225 5.83 -6.36 -21.58
N LEU A 226 6.90 -6.22 -22.37
CA LEU A 226 8.24 -6.59 -21.92
C LEU A 226 8.75 -5.62 -20.85
N GLN A 227 8.40 -4.33 -20.97
CA GLN A 227 8.72 -3.30 -19.97
C GLN A 227 8.06 -3.58 -18.62
N ASP A 228 6.80 -4.01 -18.56
CA ASP A 228 6.15 -4.31 -17.28
C ASP A 228 6.85 -5.46 -16.53
N ARG A 229 7.24 -6.51 -17.26
CA ARG A 229 7.95 -7.66 -16.67
C ARG A 229 9.36 -7.28 -16.24
N LEU A 230 10.08 -6.49 -17.05
CA LEU A 230 11.42 -6.02 -16.71
C LEU A 230 11.39 -5.04 -15.56
N LEU A 231 10.43 -4.12 -15.50
CA LEU A 231 10.30 -3.14 -14.41
C LEU A 231 10.02 -3.83 -13.08
N VAL A 232 9.11 -4.81 -13.07
CA VAL A 232 8.83 -5.63 -11.88
C VAL A 232 10.08 -6.40 -11.45
N LEU A 233 10.76 -7.06 -12.40
CA LEU A 233 11.99 -7.80 -12.10
C LEU A 233 13.10 -6.86 -11.59
N LEU A 234 13.24 -5.66 -12.16
CA LEU A 234 14.23 -4.67 -11.78
C LEU A 234 13.93 -4.09 -10.38
N LEU A 235 12.67 -3.75 -10.09
CA LEU A 235 12.24 -3.26 -8.78
C LEU A 235 12.44 -4.33 -7.70
N VAL A 236 12.09 -5.58 -7.99
CA VAL A 236 12.31 -6.72 -7.08
C VAL A 236 13.80 -6.96 -6.87
N THR A 237 14.60 -6.95 -7.94
CA THR A 237 16.04 -7.17 -7.87
C THR A 237 16.73 -6.04 -7.11
N LEU A 238 16.31 -4.78 -7.29
CA LEU A 238 16.82 -3.65 -6.54
C LEU A 238 16.44 -3.72 -5.06
N CYS A 239 15.20 -4.10 -4.74
CA CYS A 239 14.76 -4.28 -3.35
C CYS A 239 15.50 -5.43 -2.65
N ILE A 240 15.72 -6.56 -3.34
CA ILE A 240 16.46 -7.71 -2.80
C ILE A 240 17.94 -7.39 -2.67
N ARG A 241 18.57 -6.81 -3.70
CA ARG A 241 20.01 -6.52 -3.72
C ARG A 241 20.39 -5.47 -2.70
N HIS A 242 19.57 -4.43 -2.50
CA HIS A 242 19.82 -3.44 -1.45
C HIS A 242 19.76 -4.07 -0.05
N LYS A 243 18.94 -5.10 0.18
CA LYS A 243 18.92 -5.81 1.45
C LYS A 243 20.10 -6.76 1.61
N LEU A 244 20.48 -7.51 0.59
CA LEU A 244 21.62 -8.44 0.66
C LEU A 244 22.95 -7.71 0.92
N ILE A 245 23.17 -6.53 0.32
CA ILE A 245 24.39 -5.74 0.53
C ILE A 245 24.52 -5.26 1.99
N VAL A 246 23.40 -4.96 2.66
CA VAL A 246 23.41 -4.54 4.08
C VAL A 246 23.73 -5.71 5.03
N TYR A 247 23.57 -6.96 4.60
CA TYR A 247 23.91 -8.14 5.42
C TYR A 247 25.38 -8.59 5.28
N GLU A 248 26.09 -8.12 4.25
CA GLU A 248 27.51 -8.47 4.02
C GLU A 248 28.49 -7.42 4.59
N THR A 249 27.99 -6.31 5.16
CA THR A 249 28.78 -5.23 5.79
C THR A 249 28.45 -5.08 7.27
#